data_AF-A0A8H7C3M4-F1
#
_entry.id   AF-A0A8H7C3M4-F1
#
_cell.length_a   1.000
_cell.length_b   1.000
_cell.length_c   1.000
_cell.angle_alpha   90.00
_cell.angle_beta   90.00
_cell.angle_gamma   90.00
#
_symmetry.space_group_name_H-M   'P 1'
#
loop_
_entity.id
_entity.type
_entity.pdbx_description
1 polymer ?
#
loop_
_entity_poly.entity_id
_entity_poly.type
_entity_poly.pdbx_seq_one_letter_code
_entity_poly.pdbx_strand_id
1 'polypeptide(L)'
;MEPIDFPFAHRSVVRNIVADVKRLSDESLAADKDIHDIKRASKALAEKYKNNITAVAELPAGVEAFAERFNVLLLAARDGASRGVSCITDFDETVTGAIEAIKTQKNLDDAILELKEIAKQEPQPLEGFPGAEQKFGYIWTTALSDAAKMQKVLEESTDIEKTVEELTEAFAPAKEGYKKVKEALRVYAATNSK
;
A
#
# COMPACT_ATOMS: atom_id res chain seq x y z
N MET A 1 -21.41 -0.11 -24.08
CA MET A 1 -20.39 -0.49 -23.09
C MET A 1 -21.06 -0.51 -21.73
N GLU A 2 -20.86 -1.53 -20.89
CA GLU A 2 -21.30 -1.44 -19.49
C GLU A 2 -20.47 -0.34 -18.78
N PRO A 3 -21.06 0.41 -17.83
CA PRO A 3 -20.33 1.44 -17.10
C PRO A 3 -19.12 0.83 -16.39
N ILE A 4 -17.93 1.39 -16.61
CA ILE A 4 -16.71 0.93 -15.94
C ILE A 4 -16.77 1.40 -14.49
N ASP A 5 -16.73 0.45 -13.56
CA ASP A 5 -16.70 0.74 -12.14
C ASP A 5 -15.28 0.69 -11.57
N PHE A 6 -14.89 1.79 -10.94
CA PHE A 6 -13.62 1.95 -10.24
C PHE A 6 -13.88 1.94 -8.74
N PRO A 7 -13.33 0.99 -7.96
CA PRO A 7 -13.60 0.88 -6.52
C PRO A 7 -13.34 2.19 -5.76
N PHE A 8 -12.31 2.94 -6.16
CA PHE A 8 -11.94 4.19 -5.50
C PHE A 8 -12.73 5.42 -5.98
N ALA A 9 -13.66 5.27 -6.93
CA ALA A 9 -14.68 6.29 -7.17
C ALA A 9 -15.69 6.36 -6.02
N HIS A 10 -15.86 5.28 -5.26
CA HIS A 10 -16.81 5.20 -4.16
C HIS A 10 -16.24 5.77 -2.85
N ARG A 11 -16.79 6.91 -2.41
CA ARG A 11 -16.32 7.61 -1.20
C ARG A 11 -16.32 6.73 0.06
N SER A 12 -17.27 5.80 0.19
CA SER A 12 -17.36 4.87 1.31
C SER A 12 -16.18 3.89 1.33
N VAL A 13 -15.84 3.32 0.17
CA VAL A 13 -14.70 2.41 -0.01
C VAL A 13 -13.41 3.12 0.37
N VAL A 14 -13.16 4.31 -0.22
CA VAL A 14 -11.96 5.12 0.07
C VAL A 14 -11.85 5.45 1.56
N ARG A 15 -12.94 5.87 2.20
CA ARG A 15 -12.95 6.20 3.63
C ARG A 15 -12.55 5.00 4.49
N ASN A 16 -13.08 3.82 4.20
CA ASN A 16 -12.79 2.61 4.96
C ASN A 16 -11.32 2.20 4.82
N ILE A 17 -10.77 2.27 3.60
CA ILE A 17 -9.36 1.95 3.34
C ILE A 17 -8.43 2.93 4.07
N VAL A 18 -8.70 4.24 3.96
CA VAL A 18 -7.89 5.26 4.65
C VAL A 18 -7.94 5.05 6.18
N ALA A 19 -9.12 4.74 6.73
CA ALA A 19 -9.26 4.44 8.15
C ALA A 19 -8.51 3.16 8.55
N ASP A 20 -8.54 2.12 7.72
CA ASP A 20 -7.80 0.88 7.96
C ASP A 20 -6.29 1.08 7.93
N VAL A 21 -5.76 1.83 6.94
CA VAL A 21 -4.33 2.15 6.87
C VAL A 21 -3.90 2.99 8.07
N LYS A 22 -4.73 3.97 8.49
CA LYS A 22 -4.47 4.74 9.71
C LYS A 22 -4.44 3.85 10.95
N ARG A 23 -5.43 2.98 11.11
CA ARG A 23 -5.49 2.04 12.24
C ARG A 23 -4.27 1.13 12.28
N LEU A 24 -3.85 0.58 11.14
CA LEU A 24 -2.61 -0.20 11.06
C LEU A 24 -1.40 0.63 11.49
N SER A 25 -1.31 1.90 11.10
CA SER A 25 -0.24 2.79 11.56
C SER A 25 -0.25 2.97 13.08
N ASP A 26 -1.43 3.21 13.66
CA ASP A 26 -1.59 3.41 15.10
C ASP A 26 -1.25 2.12 15.88
N GLU A 27 -1.68 0.96 15.37
CA GLU A 27 -1.41 -0.37 15.94
C GLU A 27 0.09 -0.72 15.87
N SER A 28 0.77 -0.44 14.75
CA SER A 28 2.22 -0.63 14.60
C SER A 28 3.01 0.15 15.64
N LEU A 29 2.68 1.44 15.83
CA LEU A 29 3.35 2.31 16.81
C LEU A 29 3.09 1.88 18.26
N ALA A 30 1.85 1.49 18.56
CA ALA A 30 1.50 1.03 19.89
C ALA A 30 2.25 -0.27 20.24
N ALA A 31 2.27 -1.23 19.31
CA ALA A 31 2.98 -2.48 19.50
C ALA A 31 4.49 -2.28 19.64
N ASP A 32 5.11 -1.42 18.82
CA ASP A 32 6.53 -1.08 18.93
C ASP A 32 6.88 -0.50 20.30
N LYS A 33 6.08 0.47 20.77
CA LYS A 33 6.25 1.07 22.08
C LYS A 33 6.14 0.03 23.20
N ASP A 34 5.12 -0.83 23.17
CA ASP A 34 4.90 -1.83 24.21
C ASP A 34 6.05 -2.85 24.24
N ILE A 35 6.59 -3.24 23.08
CA ILE A 35 7.76 -4.11 22.98
C ILE A 35 9.01 -3.42 23.55
N HIS A 36 9.20 -2.13 23.27
CA HIS A 36 10.27 -1.34 23.86
C HIS A 36 10.16 -1.23 25.39
N ASP A 37 8.95 -1.08 25.92
CA ASP A 37 8.70 -1.04 27.36
C ASP A 37 8.94 -2.41 28.02
N ILE A 38 8.53 -3.51 27.37
CA ILE A 38 8.86 -4.89 27.81
C ILE A 38 10.38 -5.10 27.83
N LYS A 39 11.10 -4.66 26.80
CA LYS A 39 12.57 -4.71 26.74
C LYS A 39 13.23 -3.90 27.85
N ARG A 40 12.67 -2.75 28.23
CA ARG A 40 13.17 -1.97 29.38
C ARG A 40 12.88 -2.70 30.69
N ALA A 41 11.67 -3.24 30.85
CA ALA A 41 11.25 -3.95 32.05
C ALA A 41 12.05 -5.24 32.28
N SER A 42 12.38 -5.98 31.22
CA SER A 42 13.20 -7.21 31.32
C SER A 42 14.62 -6.89 31.81
N LYS A 43 15.24 -5.81 31.30
CA LYS A 43 16.54 -5.33 31.77
C LYS A 43 16.50 -4.88 33.22
N ALA A 44 15.47 -4.13 33.60
CA ALA A 44 15.29 -3.67 34.99
C ALA A 44 15.10 -4.85 35.96
N LEU A 45 14.36 -5.90 35.55
CA LEU A 45 14.16 -7.10 36.34
C LEU A 45 15.47 -7.87 36.56
N ALA A 46 16.24 -8.09 35.49
CA ALA A 46 17.54 -8.75 35.56
C ALA A 46 18.49 -7.98 36.49
N GLU A 47 18.58 -6.65 36.34
CA GLU A 47 19.44 -5.82 37.16
C GLU A 47 19.04 -5.85 38.65
N LYS A 48 17.74 -5.82 38.95
CA LYS A 48 17.22 -5.83 40.33
C LYS A 48 17.59 -7.10 41.09
N TYR A 49 17.62 -8.25 40.43
CA TYR A 49 17.81 -9.55 41.07
C TYR A 49 19.16 -10.22 40.77
N LYS A 50 20.06 -9.55 40.04
CA LYS A 50 21.34 -10.12 39.54
C LYS A 50 22.21 -10.80 40.58
N ASN A 51 22.18 -10.35 41.83
CA ASN A 51 23.00 -10.90 42.91
C ASN A 51 22.43 -12.20 43.51
N ASN A 52 21.13 -12.42 43.39
CA ASN A 52 20.42 -13.49 44.10
C ASN A 52 19.80 -14.53 43.14
N ILE A 53 19.43 -14.11 41.93
CA ILE A 53 18.75 -14.96 40.95
C ILE A 53 19.42 -14.76 39.59
N THR A 54 20.53 -15.46 39.38
CA THR A 54 21.36 -15.35 38.17
C THR A 54 20.62 -15.75 36.90
N ALA A 55 19.68 -16.68 36.98
CA ALA A 55 18.85 -17.11 35.84
C ALA A 55 18.05 -15.97 35.20
N VAL A 56 17.70 -14.91 35.94
CA VAL A 56 16.94 -13.77 35.38
C VAL A 56 17.78 -12.97 34.36
N ALA A 57 19.11 -13.10 34.38
CA ALA A 57 19.99 -12.44 33.41
C ALA A 57 19.82 -12.96 31.96
N GLU A 58 19.19 -14.11 31.76
CA GLU A 58 18.93 -14.68 30.43
C GLU A 58 17.72 -14.02 29.73
N LEU A 59 16.77 -13.49 30.50
CA LEU A 59 15.51 -12.93 29.98
C LEU A 59 15.73 -11.74 29.01
N PRO A 60 16.59 -10.74 29.29
CA PRO A 60 16.80 -9.62 28.39
C PRO A 60 17.24 -10.01 26.97
N ALA A 61 18.07 -11.06 26.84
CA ALA A 61 18.58 -11.48 25.53
C ALA A 61 17.46 -12.01 24.62
N GLY A 62 16.55 -12.82 25.17
CA GLY A 62 15.39 -13.33 24.41
C GLY A 62 14.43 -12.21 23.98
N VAL A 63 14.20 -11.23 24.86
CA VAL A 63 13.35 -10.07 24.55
C VAL A 63 14.00 -9.16 23.50
N GLU A 64 15.31 -8.92 23.61
CA GLU A 64 16.07 -8.15 22.62
C GLU A 64 15.98 -8.79 21.23
N ALA A 65 16.22 -10.10 21.14
CA ALA A 65 16.16 -10.82 19.87
C ALA A 65 14.75 -10.81 19.25
N PHE A 66 13.70 -10.83 20.07
CA PHE A 66 12.33 -10.67 19.58
C PHE A 66 12.08 -9.25 19.06
N ALA A 67 12.48 -8.22 19.81
CA ALA A 67 12.32 -6.83 19.42
C ALA A 67 13.02 -6.51 18.09
N GLU A 68 14.23 -7.03 17.88
CA GLU A 68 14.95 -6.89 16.61
C GLU A 68 14.18 -7.51 15.43
N ARG A 69 13.64 -8.73 15.60
CA ARG A 69 12.81 -9.37 14.57
C ARG A 69 11.53 -8.59 14.30
N PHE A 70 10.89 -8.06 15.35
CA PHE A 70 9.70 -7.23 15.21
C PHE A 70 9.99 -5.95 14.40
N ASN A 71 11.11 -5.29 14.68
CA ASN A 71 11.53 -4.10 13.94
C ASN A 71 11.75 -4.40 12.45
N VAL A 72 12.31 -5.57 12.11
CA VAL A 72 12.43 -6.01 10.72
C VAL A 72 11.06 -6.11 10.04
N LEU A 73 10.03 -6.63 10.73
CA LEU A 73 8.66 -6.71 10.21
C LEU A 73 8.04 -5.33 9.99
N LEU A 74 8.24 -4.39 10.93
CA LEU A 74 7.76 -3.01 10.78
C LEU A 74 8.40 -2.31 9.58
N LEU A 75 9.72 -2.48 9.40
CA LEU A 75 10.44 -1.93 8.25
C LEU A 75 9.97 -2.56 6.94
N ALA A 76 9.75 -3.87 6.90
CA ALA A 76 9.19 -4.53 5.74
C ALA A 76 7.80 -3.98 5.38
N ALA A 77 6.94 -3.75 6.37
CA ALA A 77 5.63 -3.15 6.16
C ALA A 77 5.73 -1.68 5.70
N ARG A 78 6.66 -0.89 6.25
CA ARG A 78 6.98 0.48 5.77
C ARG A 78 7.37 0.48 4.30
N ASP A 79 8.23 -0.45 3.90
CA ASP A 79 8.70 -0.57 2.53
C ASP A 79 7.57 -1.05 1.61
N GLY A 80 6.70 -1.95 2.09
CA GLY A 80 5.47 -2.34 1.40
C GLY A 80 4.55 -1.16 1.13
N ALA A 81 4.31 -0.31 2.13
CA ALA A 81 3.52 0.91 1.96
C ALA A 81 4.17 1.88 0.96
N SER A 82 5.50 2.04 1.01
CA SER A 82 6.26 2.90 0.08
C SER A 82 6.17 2.39 -1.36
N ARG A 83 6.27 1.07 -1.57
CA ARG A 83 6.04 0.46 -2.88
C ARG A 83 4.60 0.70 -3.35
N GLY A 84 3.60 0.59 -2.45
CA GLY A 84 2.22 0.91 -2.78
C GLY A 84 2.02 2.36 -3.24
N VAL A 85 2.75 3.31 -2.65
CA VAL A 85 2.78 4.71 -3.11
C VAL A 85 3.35 4.81 -4.52
N SER A 86 4.45 4.10 -4.82
CA SER A 86 5.03 4.06 -6.17
C SER A 86 4.05 3.47 -7.18
N CYS A 87 3.45 2.31 -6.89
CA CYS A 87 2.48 1.67 -7.78
C CYS A 87 1.28 2.59 -8.12
N ILE A 88 0.71 3.27 -7.12
CA ILE A 88 -0.38 4.24 -7.38
C ILE A 88 0.13 5.44 -8.17
N THR A 89 1.37 5.86 -7.96
CA THR A 89 1.95 6.99 -8.71
C THR A 89 2.14 6.63 -10.17
N ASP A 90 2.75 5.47 -10.45
CA ASP A 90 2.94 4.98 -11.82
C ASP A 90 1.58 4.83 -12.53
N PHE A 91 0.56 4.28 -11.84
CA PHE A 91 -0.79 4.17 -12.38
C PHE A 91 -1.46 5.53 -12.66
N ASP A 92 -1.45 6.45 -11.69
CA ASP A 92 -2.03 7.80 -11.83
C ASP A 92 -1.35 8.60 -12.94
N GLU A 93 -0.03 8.47 -13.08
CA GLU A 93 0.77 9.09 -14.15
C GLU A 93 0.47 8.48 -15.52
N THR A 94 0.36 7.15 -15.65
CA THR A 94 -0.05 6.52 -16.93
C THR A 94 -1.48 6.94 -17.31
N VAL A 95 -2.43 6.99 -16.36
CA VAL A 95 -3.80 7.43 -16.67
C VAL A 95 -3.84 8.90 -17.10
N THR A 96 -3.21 9.79 -16.33
CA THR A 96 -3.22 11.24 -16.63
C THR A 96 -2.35 11.60 -17.83
N GLY A 97 -1.24 10.89 -18.03
CA GLY A 97 -0.22 11.22 -19.02
C GLY A 97 -0.38 10.49 -20.34
N ALA A 98 -0.77 9.22 -20.31
CA ALA A 98 -0.91 8.40 -21.51
C ALA A 98 -2.36 8.41 -22.02
N ILE A 99 -3.36 8.11 -21.17
CA ILE A 99 -4.76 7.96 -21.60
C ILE A 99 -5.39 9.30 -21.98
N GLU A 100 -5.32 10.31 -21.11
CA GLU A 100 -5.90 11.64 -21.39
C GLU A 100 -5.23 12.33 -22.60
N ALA A 101 -4.05 11.86 -23.02
CA ALA A 101 -3.28 12.41 -24.15
C ALA A 101 -3.40 11.59 -25.46
N ILE A 102 -4.26 10.57 -25.51
CA ILE A 102 -4.43 9.76 -26.72
C ILE A 102 -5.03 10.62 -27.85
N LYS A 103 -4.25 10.80 -28.92
CA LYS A 103 -4.67 11.53 -30.14
C LYS A 103 -4.36 10.78 -31.43
N THR A 104 -3.59 9.70 -31.34
CA THR A 104 -3.11 8.92 -32.49
C THR A 104 -3.15 7.44 -32.13
N GLN A 105 -3.14 6.58 -33.15
CA GLN A 105 -3.03 5.13 -32.94
C GLN A 105 -1.78 4.75 -32.15
N LYS A 106 -0.65 5.44 -32.39
CA LYS A 106 0.58 5.20 -31.64
C LYS A 106 0.40 5.49 -30.15
N ASN A 107 -0.24 6.61 -29.79
CA ASN A 107 -0.49 6.96 -28.39
C ASN A 107 -1.39 5.91 -27.72
N LEU A 108 -2.38 5.38 -28.46
CA LEU A 108 -3.26 4.31 -27.99
C LEU A 108 -2.46 3.03 -27.72
N ASP A 109 -1.64 2.60 -28.69
CA ASP A 109 -0.81 1.39 -28.55
C ASP A 109 0.17 1.50 -27.37
N ASP A 110 0.79 2.67 -27.20
CA ASP A 110 1.70 2.97 -26.09
C ASP A 110 0.95 2.93 -24.74
N ALA A 111 -0.23 3.53 -24.63
CA ALA A 111 -1.05 3.51 -23.42
C ALA A 111 -1.52 2.10 -23.04
N ILE A 112 -1.95 1.29 -24.03
CA ILE A 112 -2.31 -0.12 -23.83
C ILE A 112 -1.11 -0.90 -23.29
N LEU A 113 0.08 -0.68 -23.86
CA LEU A 113 1.29 -1.35 -23.41
C LEU A 113 1.65 -0.98 -21.97
N GLU A 114 1.61 0.29 -21.61
CA GLU A 114 1.89 0.75 -20.24
C GLU A 114 0.90 0.15 -19.22
N LEU A 115 -0.41 0.21 -19.51
CA LEU A 115 -1.44 -0.37 -18.64
C LEU A 115 -1.25 -1.87 -18.46
N LYS A 116 -0.85 -2.57 -19.53
CA LYS A 116 -0.57 -4.01 -19.49
C LYS A 116 0.65 -4.33 -18.63
N GLU A 117 1.70 -3.51 -18.68
CA GLU A 117 2.88 -3.71 -17.83
C GLU A 117 2.57 -3.41 -16.36
N ILE A 118 1.74 -2.40 -16.07
CA ILE A 118 1.21 -2.18 -14.72
C ILE A 118 0.42 -3.40 -14.25
N ALA A 119 -0.56 -3.86 -15.03
CA ALA A 119 -1.45 -4.96 -14.65
C ALA A 119 -0.75 -6.30 -14.37
N LYS A 120 0.47 -6.51 -14.90
CA LYS A 120 1.30 -7.69 -14.67
C LYS A 120 2.15 -7.65 -13.40
N GLN A 121 2.26 -6.50 -12.74
CA GLN A 121 3.05 -6.40 -11.51
C GLN A 121 2.45 -7.28 -10.42
N GLU A 122 3.29 -7.83 -9.56
CA GLU A 122 2.84 -8.63 -8.42
C GLU A 122 3.14 -7.92 -7.10
N PRO A 123 2.19 -7.90 -6.14
CA PRO A 123 2.47 -7.37 -4.81
C PRO A 123 3.49 -8.28 -4.12
N GLN A 124 4.50 -7.67 -3.48
CA GLN A 124 5.41 -8.44 -2.64
C GLN A 124 4.73 -8.84 -1.33
N PRO A 125 4.86 -10.10 -0.88
CA PRO A 125 4.27 -10.56 0.36
C PRO A 125 4.91 -9.85 1.57
N LEU A 126 4.13 -9.71 2.64
CA LEU A 126 4.56 -9.17 3.94
C LEU A 126 4.39 -10.23 5.03
N GLU A 127 5.23 -11.27 4.94
CA GLU A 127 5.20 -12.39 5.87
C GLU A 127 5.33 -11.92 7.33
N GLY A 128 4.52 -12.49 8.21
CA GLY A 128 4.51 -12.13 9.64
C GLY A 128 3.75 -10.85 9.98
N PHE A 129 3.18 -10.14 8.99
CA PHE A 129 2.32 -8.97 9.21
C PHE A 129 1.02 -9.05 8.37
N PRO A 130 0.10 -9.97 8.69
CA PRO A 130 -1.07 -10.26 7.86
C PRO A 130 -2.02 -9.06 7.67
N GLY A 131 -2.10 -8.17 8.67
CA GLY A 131 -2.88 -6.93 8.55
C GLY A 131 -2.36 -6.01 7.46
N ALA A 132 -1.04 -5.78 7.43
CA ALA A 132 -0.39 -4.98 6.39
C ALA A 132 -0.45 -5.68 5.03
N GLU A 133 -0.17 -6.98 4.98
CA GLU A 133 -0.25 -7.79 3.77
C GLU A 133 -1.62 -7.69 3.10
N GLN A 134 -2.70 -7.91 3.87
CA GLN A 134 -4.05 -7.85 3.35
C GLN A 134 -4.42 -6.46 2.82
N LYS A 135 -4.12 -5.40 3.59
CA LYS A 135 -4.55 -4.04 3.23
C LYS A 135 -3.73 -3.45 2.09
N PHE A 136 -2.41 -3.60 2.13
CA PHE A 136 -1.55 -3.11 1.05
C PHE A 136 -1.74 -3.95 -0.21
N GLY A 137 -1.91 -5.27 -0.08
CA GLY A 137 -2.25 -6.16 -1.19
C GLY A 137 -3.57 -5.79 -1.85
N TYR A 138 -4.61 -5.46 -1.08
CA TYR A 138 -5.89 -4.99 -1.65
C TYR A 138 -5.73 -3.67 -2.42
N ILE A 139 -5.00 -2.70 -1.86
CA ILE A 139 -4.76 -1.41 -2.54
C ILE A 139 -3.99 -1.63 -3.85
N TRP A 140 -2.94 -2.45 -3.80
CA TRP A 140 -2.12 -2.79 -4.96
C TRP A 140 -2.96 -3.46 -6.05
N THR A 141 -3.64 -4.55 -5.71
CA THR A 141 -4.46 -5.31 -6.66
C THR A 141 -5.63 -4.51 -7.24
N THR A 142 -6.13 -3.50 -6.51
CA THR A 142 -7.12 -2.56 -7.05
C THR A 142 -6.54 -1.74 -8.20
N ALA A 143 -5.33 -1.18 -8.05
CA ALA A 143 -4.65 -0.45 -9.12
C ALA A 143 -4.37 -1.34 -10.34
N LEU A 144 -3.89 -2.58 -10.12
CA LEU A 144 -3.65 -3.54 -11.21
C LEU A 144 -4.95 -3.89 -11.95
N SER A 145 -6.03 -4.14 -11.19
CA SER A 145 -7.32 -4.50 -11.77
C SER A 145 -7.90 -3.35 -12.58
N ASP A 146 -7.80 -2.12 -12.08
CA ASP A 146 -8.29 -0.94 -12.78
C ASP A 146 -7.45 -0.68 -14.05
N ALA A 147 -6.13 -0.86 -13.99
CA ALA A 147 -5.26 -0.81 -15.18
C ALA A 147 -5.68 -1.84 -16.24
N ALA A 148 -5.94 -3.09 -15.84
CA ALA A 148 -6.40 -4.15 -16.74
C ALA A 148 -7.78 -3.85 -17.36
N LYS A 149 -8.71 -3.25 -16.60
CA LYS A 149 -10.01 -2.82 -17.12
C LYS A 149 -9.86 -1.74 -18.18
N MET A 150 -9.05 -0.72 -17.89
CA MET A 150 -8.81 0.39 -18.83
C MET A 150 -8.11 -0.10 -20.10
N GLN A 151 -7.11 -0.99 -19.96
CA GLN A 151 -6.43 -1.63 -21.08
C GLN A 151 -7.42 -2.32 -22.00
N LYS A 152 -8.29 -3.17 -21.43
CA LYS A 152 -9.28 -3.93 -22.20
C LYS A 152 -10.24 -3.01 -22.97
N VAL A 153 -10.70 -1.94 -22.33
CA VAL A 153 -11.62 -0.97 -22.94
C VAL A 153 -10.96 -0.25 -24.12
N LEU A 154 -9.69 0.11 -23.98
CA LEU A 154 -8.91 0.72 -25.07
C LEU A 154 -8.66 -0.26 -26.22
N GLU A 155 -8.36 -1.53 -25.94
CA GLU A 155 -8.15 -2.57 -26.96
C GLU A 155 -9.43 -2.89 -27.76
N GLU A 156 -10.60 -2.84 -27.11
CA GLU A 156 -11.91 -3.13 -27.74
C GLU A 156 -12.55 -1.89 -28.39
N SER A 157 -11.89 -0.73 -28.31
CA SER A 157 -12.45 0.53 -28.80
C SER A 157 -12.49 0.61 -30.33
N THR A 158 -13.66 0.99 -30.87
CA THR A 158 -13.83 1.35 -32.28
C THR A 158 -13.87 2.86 -32.51
N ASP A 159 -14.08 3.65 -31.45
CA ASP A 159 -14.13 5.11 -31.44
C ASP A 159 -13.27 5.61 -30.28
N ILE A 160 -12.01 5.91 -30.59
CA ILE A 160 -10.97 6.20 -29.61
C ILE A 160 -11.29 7.49 -28.85
N GLU A 161 -11.69 8.54 -29.55
CA GLU A 161 -11.95 9.86 -28.95
C GLU A 161 -13.07 9.78 -27.92
N LYS A 162 -14.20 9.15 -28.31
CA LYS A 162 -15.31 8.92 -27.40
C LYS A 162 -14.93 8.01 -26.23
N THR A 163 -14.17 6.94 -26.48
CA THR A 163 -13.77 6.01 -25.42
C THR A 163 -12.86 6.67 -24.39
N VAL A 164 -11.93 7.52 -24.83
CA VAL A 164 -11.04 8.30 -23.97
C VAL A 164 -11.83 9.30 -23.13
N GLU A 165 -12.81 9.98 -23.72
CA GLU A 165 -13.71 10.90 -22.99
C GLU A 165 -14.48 10.15 -21.90
N GLU A 166 -15.16 9.04 -22.24
CA GLU A 166 -15.92 8.23 -21.29
C GLU A 166 -15.03 7.65 -20.17
N LEU A 167 -13.82 7.18 -20.49
CA LEU A 167 -12.84 6.69 -19.51
C LEU A 167 -12.38 7.80 -18.56
N THR A 168 -12.09 8.98 -19.10
CA THR A 168 -11.61 10.13 -18.32
C THR A 168 -12.69 10.61 -17.34
N GLU A 169 -13.94 10.71 -17.80
CA GLU A 169 -15.07 11.07 -16.96
C GLU A 169 -15.35 10.03 -15.87
N ALA A 170 -15.32 8.73 -16.22
CA ALA A 170 -15.53 7.64 -15.28
C ALA A 170 -14.41 7.55 -14.23
N PHE A 171 -13.16 7.82 -14.61
CA PHE A 171 -12.01 7.75 -13.73
C PHE A 171 -11.82 8.99 -12.85
N ALA A 172 -12.31 10.16 -13.25
CA ALA A 172 -12.20 11.40 -12.49
C ALA A 172 -12.52 11.27 -10.97
N PRO A 173 -13.63 10.63 -10.54
CA PRO A 173 -13.88 10.40 -9.12
C PRO A 173 -12.88 9.44 -8.46
N ALA A 174 -12.39 8.43 -9.20
CA ALA A 174 -11.40 7.48 -8.70
C ALA A 174 -10.02 8.12 -8.49
N LYS A 175 -9.62 9.07 -9.35
CA LYS A 175 -8.37 9.85 -9.21
C LYS A 175 -8.22 10.48 -7.83
N GLU A 176 -9.28 11.13 -7.35
CA GLU A 176 -9.33 11.71 -6.00
C GLU A 176 -9.31 10.63 -4.89
N GLY A 177 -9.89 9.46 -5.15
CA GLY A 177 -9.81 8.30 -4.28
C GLY A 177 -8.38 7.75 -4.15
N TYR A 178 -7.71 7.49 -5.28
CA TYR A 178 -6.32 7.07 -5.35
C TYR A 178 -5.39 8.05 -4.65
N LYS A 179 -5.59 9.36 -4.83
CA LYS A 179 -4.82 10.39 -4.12
C LYS A 179 -4.93 10.27 -2.60
N LYS A 180 -6.12 10.04 -2.07
CA LYS A 180 -6.33 9.87 -0.61
C LYS A 180 -5.72 8.59 -0.07
N VAL A 181 -5.85 7.48 -0.81
CA VAL A 181 -5.24 6.20 -0.44
C VAL A 181 -3.71 6.29 -0.49
N LYS A 182 -3.16 6.91 -1.55
CA LYS A 182 -1.72 7.20 -1.69
C LYS A 182 -1.19 8.00 -0.52
N GLU A 183 -1.90 9.06 -0.12
CA GLU A 183 -1.49 9.87 1.03
C GLU A 183 -1.55 9.08 2.35
N ALA A 184 -2.56 8.24 2.55
CA ALA A 184 -2.62 7.37 3.73
C ALA A 184 -1.43 6.40 3.81
N LEU A 185 -1.04 5.79 2.69
CA LEU A 185 0.15 4.94 2.60
C LEU A 185 1.44 5.72 2.84
N ARG A 186 1.56 6.93 2.27
CA ARG A 186 2.71 7.81 2.50
C ARG A 186 2.84 8.18 3.97
N VAL A 187 1.73 8.52 4.63
CA VAL A 187 1.71 8.81 6.07
C VAL A 187 2.11 7.58 6.87
N TYR A 188 1.57 6.41 6.57
CA TYR A 188 1.98 5.14 7.21
C TYR A 188 3.50 4.93 7.10
N ALA A 189 4.06 5.05 5.89
CA ALA A 189 5.49 4.85 5.65
C ALA A 189 6.36 5.91 6.37
N ALA A 190 5.92 7.17 6.39
CA ALA A 190 6.64 8.24 7.07
C ALA A 190 6.60 8.08 8.60
N THR A 191 5.47 7.64 9.15
CA THR A 191 5.31 7.48 10.60
C THR A 191 6.10 6.29 11.13
N ASN A 192 6.16 5.18 10.40
CA ASN A 192 6.90 3.96 10.77
C ASN A 192 8.35 3.98 10.22
N SER A 193 8.95 5.15 10.04
CA SER A 193 10.32 5.33 9.55
C SER A 193 11.37 5.56 10.63
N LYS A 194 10.94 5.65 11.90
CA LYS A 194 11.76 5.84 13.10
C LYS A 194 11.68 4.61 13.97
#